data_AF-A0AAV9FGS4-F1
#
_entry.id   AF-A0AAV9FGS4-F1
#
_cell.length_a   1.000
_cell.length_b   1.000
_cell.length_c   1.000
_cell.angle_alpha   90.00
_cell.angle_beta   90.00
_cell.angle_gamma   90.00
#
_symmetry.space_group_name_H-M   'P 1'
#
loop_
_entity.id
_entity.type
_entity.pdbx_description
1 polymer ?
#
loop_
_entity_poly.entity_id
_entity_poly.type
_entity_poly.pdbx_seq_one_letter_code
_entity_poly.pdbx_strand_id
1 'polypeptide(L)' 'MILVAVVAELLEEYTVLLARVLEQLFSEAPFPRRMRFLVLRSLPFASPPRTIRAPPVAAR' A
#
# COMPACT_ATOMS: atom_id res chain seq x y z
N MET A 1 6.37 1.03 -36.08
CA MET A 1 5.73 1.86 -35.03
C MET A 1 4.23 1.61 -34.88
N ILE A 2 3.53 1.10 -35.91
CA ILE A 2 2.09 0.79 -35.83
C ILE A 2 1.72 -0.24 -34.75
N LEU A 3 2.57 -1.26 -34.54
CA LEU A 3 2.34 -2.28 -33.50
C LEU A 3 2.24 -1.67 -32.10
N VAL A 4 3.08 -0.66 -31.82
CA VAL A 4 3.09 0.02 -30.51
C VAL A 4 1.79 0.80 -30.30
N ALA A 5 1.27 1.44 -31.35
CA ALA A 5 0.01 2.16 -31.29
C ALA A 5 -1.17 1.21 -31.01
N VAL A 6 -1.21 0.06 -31.68
CA VAL A 6 -2.24 -0.97 -31.45
C VAL A 6 -2.16 -1.53 -30.03
N VAL A 7 -0.95 -1.83 -29.54
CA VAL A 7 -0.76 -2.32 -28.17
C VAL A 7 -1.18 -1.26 -27.14
N ALA A 8 -0.90 0.02 -27.39
CA ALA A 8 -1.30 1.11 -26.51
C ALA A 8 -2.82 1.27 -26.44
N GLU A 9 -3.50 1.24 -27.58
CA GLU A 9 -4.96 1.32 -27.67
C GLU A 9 -5.63 0.16 -26.89
N LEU A 10 -5.12 -1.06 -27.03
CA LEU A 10 -5.59 -2.22 -26.26
C LEU A 10 -5.26 -2.10 -24.76
N LEU A 11 -4.12 -1.51 -24.42
CA LEU A 11 -3.74 -1.28 -23.02
C LEU A 11 -4.67 -0.29 -22.34
N GLU A 12 -5.09 0.76 -23.03
CA GLU A 12 -6.00 1.78 -22.48
C GLU A 12 -7.31 1.14 -22.03
N GLU A 13 -7.96 0.36 -22.89
CA GLU A 13 -9.19 -0.36 -22.53
C GLU A 13 -8.97 -1.37 -21.39
N TYR A 14 -7.86 -2.11 -21.43
CA TYR A 14 -7.52 -3.07 -20.37
C TYR A 14 -7.27 -2.39 -19.02
N THR A 15 -6.57 -1.27 -19.01
CA THR A 15 -6.25 -0.53 -17.78
C THR A 15 -7.48 0.07 -17.12
N VAL A 16 -8.50 0.46 -17.89
CA VAL A 16 -9.79 0.93 -17.34
C VAL A 16 -10.50 -0.20 -16.59
N LEU A 17 -10.56 -1.40 -17.17
CA LEU A 17 -11.13 -2.57 -16.50
C LEU A 17 -10.32 -2.97 -15.28
N LEU A 18 -8.99 -3.01 -15.43
CA LEU A 18 -8.07 -3.32 -14.35
C LEU A 18 -8.21 -2.34 -13.18
N ALA A 19 -8.35 -1.04 -13.45
CA ALA A 19 -8.53 -0.02 -12.44
C ALA A 19 -9.80 -0.23 -11.63
N ARG A 20 -10.92 -0.58 -12.28
CA ARG A 20 -12.19 -0.87 -11.59
C ARG A 20 -12.09 -2.12 -10.73
N VAL A 21 -11.45 -3.17 -11.23
CA VAL A 21 -11.23 -4.41 -10.46
C VAL A 21 -10.33 -4.14 -9.26
N LEU A 22 -9.25 -3.37 -9.44
CA LEU A 22 -8.36 -2.96 -8.36
C LEU A 22 -9.09 -2.09 -7.33
N GLU A 23 -9.88 -1.12 -7.78
CA GLU A 23 -10.68 -0.27 -6.92
C GLU A 23 -11.68 -1.08 -6.08
N GLN A 24 -12.33 -2.08 -6.68
CA GLN A 24 -13.21 -2.98 -5.95
C GLN A 24 -12.44 -3.86 -4.95
N LEU A 25 -11.31 -4.43 -5.34
CA LEU A 25 -10.40 -5.17 -4.44
C LEU A 25 -9.94 -4.32 -3.26
N PHE A 26 -9.63 -3.05 -3.51
CA PHE A 26 -9.18 -2.09 -2.51
C PHE A 26 -10.31 -1.51 -1.65
N SER A 27 -11.54 -1.57 -2.14
CA SER A 27 -12.73 -1.15 -1.41
C SER A 27 -13.26 -2.28 -0.52
N GLU A 28 -13.24 -3.53 -1.00
CA GLU A 28 -13.70 -4.70 -0.26
C GLU A 28 -12.67 -5.19 0.77
N ALA A 29 -11.37 -5.12 0.46
CA ALA A 29 -10.33 -5.32 1.45
C ALA A 29 -9.97 -3.97 2.08
N PRO A 30 -9.93 -3.80 3.41
CA PRO A 30 -9.32 -2.61 3.99
C PRO A 30 -7.86 -2.62 3.54
N PHE A 31 -7.54 -1.80 2.51
CA PHE A 31 -6.21 -1.66 1.93
C PHE A 31 -5.21 -1.76 3.07
N PRO A 32 -4.34 -2.77 3.11
CA PRO A 32 -3.76 -3.22 4.36
C PRO A 32 -3.04 -2.04 4.99
N ARG A 33 -3.68 -1.37 5.96
CA ARG A 33 -3.06 -0.31 6.77
C ARG A 33 -1.75 -0.86 7.36
N ARG A 34 -1.73 -2.18 7.54
CA ARG A 34 -0.58 -3.04 7.84
C ARG A 34 0.51 -3.03 6.75
N MET A 35 0.21 -3.13 5.45
CA MET A 35 1.20 -2.95 4.37
C MET A 35 1.72 -1.53 4.31
N ARG A 36 0.87 -0.51 4.47
CA ARG A 36 1.34 0.88 4.54
C ARG A 36 2.32 1.06 5.70
N PHE A 37 2.04 0.44 6.83
CA PHE A 37 2.96 0.38 7.98
C PHE A 37 4.22 -0.45 7.71
N LEU A 38 4.12 -1.57 6.99
CA LEU A 38 5.25 -2.43 6.65
C LEU A 38 6.20 -1.74 5.67
N VAL A 39 5.69 -1.08 4.64
CA VAL A 39 6.49 -0.29 3.68
C VAL A 39 7.18 0.86 4.39
N LEU A 40 6.45 1.61 5.23
CA LEU A 40 7.05 2.69 6.02
C LEU A 40 8.08 2.17 7.03
N ARG A 41 7.88 0.97 7.61
CA ARG A 41 8.83 0.32 8.53
C ARG A 41 10.07 -0.22 7.81
N SER A 42 9.96 -0.62 6.55
CA SER A 42 11.10 -1.10 5.75
C SER A 42 11.95 0.04 5.19
N LEU A 43 11.50 1.30 5.31
CA LEU A 43 12.32 2.44 4.91
C LEU A 43 13.54 2.53 5.85
N PRO A 44 14.76 2.70 5.32
CA PRO A 44 15.98 2.80 6.11
C PRO A 44 16.02 4.05 7.02
N PHE A 45 15.06 4.97 6.87
CA PHE A 45 14.88 6.18 7.68
C PHE A 45 13.78 6.06 8.75
N ALA A 46 13.15 4.89 8.87
CA ALA A 46 12.11 4.69 9.87
C ALA A 46 12.75 4.61 11.27
N SER A 47 12.45 5.60 12.11
CA SER A 47 12.88 5.60 13.51
C SER A 47 12.34 4.32 14.18
N PRO A 48 13.17 3.55 14.92
CA PRO A 48 12.74 2.33 15.58
C PRO A 48 11.55 2.64 16.51
N PRO A 49 10.57 1.73 16.63
CA PRO A 49 9.40 1.97 17.45
C PRO A 49 9.86 2.33 18.87
N ARG A 50 9.55 3.56 19.31
CA ARG A 50 9.73 3.98 20.69
C ARG A 50 8.93 3.00 21.55
N THR A 51 9.64 2.07 22.19
CA THR A 51 9.09 1.30 23.30
C THR A 51 8.65 2.32 24.33
N ILE A 52 7.33 2.52 24.44
CA ILE A 52 6.73 3.30 25.51
C ILE A 52 7.08 2.52 26.78
N ARG A 53 8.14 2.97 27.46
CA ARG A 53 8.54 2.43 28.76
C ARG A 53 7.36 2.65 29.68
N ALA A 54 6.72 1.57 30.12
CA ALA A 54 5.65 1.63 31.11
C ALA A 54 6.16 2.42 32.33
N PRO A 55 5.35 3.35 32.88
CA PRO A 55 5.77 4.12 34.05
C PRO A 55 6.07 3.16 35.21
N PRO A 56 7.10 3.44 36.03
CA PRO A 56 7.37 2.61 37.19
C PRO A 56 6.16 2.70 38.11
N VAL A 57 5.48 1.57 38.30
CA VAL A 57 4.45 1.46 39.33
C VAL A 57 5.15 1.79 40.65
N ALA A 58 4.70 2.86 41.30
CA ALA A 58 5.20 3.26 42.60
C ALA A 58 4.89 2.13 43.59
N ALA A 59 5.94 1.43 44.03
CA ALA A 59 5.84 0.52 45.16
C ALA A 59 5.56 1.38 46.40
N ARG A 60 4.45 1.03 47.03
CA ARG A 60 3.88 1.60 48.26
C ARG A 60 4.85 1.53 49.44
#